data_AF-A0AAU3DC11-F1
#
_entry.id   AF-A0AAU3DC11-F1
#
_cell.length_a   1.000
_cell.length_b   1.000
_cell.length_c   1.000
_cell.angle_alpha   90.00
_cell.angle_beta   90.00
_cell.angle_gamma   90.00
#
_symmetry.space_group_name_H-M   'P 1'
#
loop_
_entity.id
_entity.type
_entity.pdbx_description
1 polymer ?
#
loop_
_entity_poly.entity_id
_entity_poly.type
_entity_poly.pdbx_seq_one_letter_code
_entity_poly.pdbx_strand_id
1 'polypeptide(L)' 'MNEHPTGDTRGYVRVTGDARVELRERMARDYRAGNSIRGVAEKYGRCFGTTHALLQEAGVTFRDRTGRPRA' A
#
# COMPACT_ATOMS: atom_id res chain seq x y z
N MET A 1 5.36 -9.57 -18.24
CA MET A 1 5.47 -8.12 -18.00
C MET A 1 4.80 -7.80 -16.67
N ASN A 2 5.57 -7.58 -15.61
CA ASN A 2 5.22 -6.79 -14.42
C ASN A 2 6.42 -6.79 -13.47
N GLU A 3 7.51 -6.23 -13.97
CA GLU A 3 8.66 -5.82 -13.17
C GLU A 3 8.37 -4.38 -12.74
N HIS A 4 7.71 -4.20 -11.59
CA HIS A 4 7.70 -2.91 -10.93
C HIS A 4 9.06 -2.78 -10.24
N PRO A 5 9.90 -1.79 -10.59
CA PRO A 5 11.21 -1.64 -10.00
C PRO A 5 11.04 -1.41 -8.49
N THR A 6 11.51 -2.39 -7.72
CA THR A 6 11.62 -2.31 -6.26
C THR A 6 12.68 -1.26 -5.95
N GLY A 7 12.25 -0.03 -5.68
CA GLY A 7 13.14 1.02 -5.18
C GLY A 7 13.54 2.05 -6.25
N ASP A 8 12.70 3.06 -6.43
CA ASP A 8 13.21 4.38 -6.79
C ASP A 8 13.02 5.29 -5.56
N THR A 9 14.13 5.52 -4.87
CA THR A 9 14.24 6.29 -3.62
C THR A 9 14.38 7.78 -3.89
N ARG A 10 13.81 8.31 -4.99
CA ARG A 10 13.89 9.74 -5.31
C ARG A 10 12.80 10.51 -4.56
N GLY A 11 13.16 11.02 -3.39
CA GLY A 11 12.52 12.20 -2.80
C GLY A 11 11.12 12.03 -2.19
N TYR A 12 10.77 10.85 -1.66
CA TYR A 12 9.48 10.69 -1.01
C TYR A 12 9.46 11.27 0.42
N VAL A 13 8.52 12.19 0.70
CA VAL A 13 8.32 12.78 2.04
C VAL A 13 8.08 11.66 3.05
N ARG A 14 9.02 11.52 4.00
CA ARG A 14 8.90 10.58 5.11
C ARG A 14 7.82 11.07 6.05
N VAL A 15 6.65 10.43 6.00
CA VAL A 15 5.60 10.65 7.00
C VAL A 15 5.91 9.75 8.20
N THR A 16 6.18 10.37 9.34
CA THR A 16 6.62 9.73 10.58
C THR A 16 5.62 10.00 11.71
N GLY A 17 5.70 9.17 12.76
CA GLY A 17 4.89 9.33 13.97
C GLY A 17 3.39 9.15 13.73
N ASP A 18 2.58 9.96 14.41
CA ASP A 18 1.12 9.88 14.45
C ASP A 18 0.48 10.04 13.06
N ALA A 19 1.02 10.95 12.23
CA ALA A 19 0.56 11.16 10.86
C ALA A 19 0.68 9.91 9.99
N ARG A 20 1.65 9.02 10.27
CA ARG A 20 1.77 7.73 9.57
C ARG A 20 0.69 6.76 10.02
N VAL A 21 0.38 6.75 11.32
CA VAL A 21 -0.65 5.90 11.94
C VAL A 21 -2.03 6.30 11.41
N GLU A 22 -2.37 7.58 11.41
CA GLU A 22 -3.64 8.04 10.85
C GLU A 22 -3.77 7.70 9.36
N LEU A 23 -2.70 7.92 8.61
CA LEU A 23 -2.73 7.69 7.18
C LEU A 23 -2.87 6.20 6.84
N ARG A 24 -2.15 5.30 7.53
CA ARG A 24 -2.28 3.86 7.30
C ARG A 24 -3.71 3.39 7.60
N GLU A 25 -4.36 3.92 8.63
CA GLU A 25 -5.72 3.53 9.04
C GLU A 25 -6.72 3.98 7.97
N ARG A 26 -6.58 5.21 7.46
CA ARG A 26 -7.39 5.74 6.37
C ARG A 26 -7.23 4.93 5.07
N MET A 27 -5.99 4.61 4.71
CA MET A 27 -5.67 3.78 3.55
C MET A 27 -6.23 2.36 3.69
N ALA A 28 -6.07 1.75 4.87
CA ALA A 28 -6.59 0.42 5.17
C ALA A 28 -8.11 0.37 5.07
N ARG A 29 -8.80 1.40 5.57
CA ARG A 29 -10.26 1.53 5.44
C ARG A 29 -10.69 1.63 3.98
N ASP A 30 -10.04 2.46 3.17
CA ASP A 30 -10.32 2.55 1.73
C ASP A 30 -10.08 1.21 1.01
N TYR A 31 -8.98 0.52 1.33
CA TYR A 31 -8.68 -0.81 0.77
C TYR A 31 -9.75 -1.84 1.15
N ARG A 32 -10.15 -1.88 2.43
CA ARG A 32 -11.22 -2.76 2.94
C ARG A 32 -12.58 -2.44 2.31
N ALA A 33 -12.83 -1.20 1.92
CA ALA A 33 -14.04 -0.80 1.19
C ALA A 33 -14.09 -1.31 -0.26
N GLY A 34 -13.03 -1.98 -0.74
CA GLY A 34 -12.95 -2.55 -2.08
C GLY A 34 -12.09 -1.75 -3.06
N ASN A 35 -11.44 -0.67 -2.62
CA ASN A 35 -10.49 0.03 -3.48
C ASN A 35 -9.21 -0.79 -3.68
N SER A 36 -8.73 -0.82 -4.92
CA SER A 36 -7.43 -1.39 -5.27
C SER A 36 -6.30 -0.58 -4.64
N ILE A 37 -5.16 -1.23 -4.31
CA ILE A 37 -3.95 -0.56 -3.78
C ILE A 37 -3.56 0.64 -4.64
N ARG A 38 -3.71 0.52 -5.97
CA ARG A 38 -3.45 1.60 -6.92
C ARG A 38 -4.41 2.79 -6.75
N GLY A 39 -5.71 2.54 -6.64
CA GLY A 39 -6.71 3.59 -6.41
C GLY A 39 -6.52 4.30 -5.08
N VAL A 40 -6.13 3.56 -4.04
CA VAL A 40 -5.72 4.15 -2.75
C VAL A 40 -4.48 5.04 -2.97
N ALA A 41 -3.43 4.52 -3.60
CA ALA A 41 -2.21 5.27 -3.87
C ALA A 41 -2.49 6.58 -4.65
N GLU A 42 -3.28 6.52 -5.73
CA GLU A 42 -3.69 7.67 -6.53
C GLU A 42 -4.51 8.68 -5.72
N LYS A 43 -5.45 8.22 -4.89
CA LYS A 43 -6.27 9.07 -4.02
C LYS A 43 -5.44 9.86 -3.00
N TYR A 44 -4.37 9.26 -2.47
CA TYR A 44 -3.49 9.90 -1.50
C TYR A 44 -2.25 10.55 -2.15
N GLY A 45 -2.13 10.52 -3.48
CA GLY A 45 -0.99 11.08 -4.23
C GLY A 45 0.33 10.37 -3.94
N ARG A 46 0.29 9.05 -3.70
CA ARG A 46 1.43 8.26 -3.20
C ARG A 46 1.85 7.18 -4.17
N CYS A 47 3.08 6.71 -4.01
CA CYS A 47 3.60 5.59 -4.78
C CYS A 47 3.04 4.25 -4.29
N PHE A 48 2.95 3.28 -5.20
CA PHE A 48 2.50 1.91 -4.89
C PHE A 48 3.35 1.26 -3.78
N GLY A 49 4.68 1.37 -3.85
CA GLY A 49 5.57 0.75 -2.86
C GLY A 49 5.34 1.28 -1.43
N THR A 50 5.21 2.59 -1.27
CA THR A 50 4.91 3.21 0.03
C THR A 50 3.51 2.85 0.51
N THR A 51 2.52 2.84 -0.39
CA THR A 51 1.15 2.46 -0.06
C THR A 51 1.08 0.98 0.35
N HIS A 52 1.80 0.10 -0.34
CA HIS A 52 1.91 -1.32 -0.01
C HIS A 52 2.57 -1.52 1.36
N ALA A 53 3.67 -0.81 1.66
CA ALA A 53 4.30 -0.87 2.97
C ALA A 53 3.35 -0.40 4.09
N LEU A 54 2.64 0.72 3.88
CA LEU A 54 1.68 1.25 4.87
C LEU A 54 0.48 0.32 5.10
N LEU A 55 -0.05 -0.27 4.03
CA LEU A 55 -1.12 -1.25 4.10
C LEU A 55 -0.63 -2.52 4.83
N GLN A 56 0.60 -2.96 4.59
CA GLN A 56 1.20 -4.11 5.27
C GLN A 56 1.38 -3.82 6.78
N GLU A 57 1.86 -2.63 7.14
CA GLU A 57 1.98 -2.19 8.54
C GLU A 57 0.62 -1.95 9.22
N ALA A 58 -0.43 -1.64 8.45
CA ALA A 58 -1.80 -1.59 8.96
C ALA A 58 -2.39 -2.99 9.20
N GLY A 59 -1.67 -4.05 8.82
CA GLY A 59 -2.13 -5.43 8.97
C GLY A 59 -3.32 -5.76 8.07
N VAL A 60 -3.49 -5.10 6.91
CA VAL A 60 -4.54 -5.53 5.98
C VAL A 60 -4.16 -6.86 5.35
N THR A 61 -5.14 -7.76 5.26
CA THR A 61 -4.98 -9.02 4.54
C THR A 61 -4.97 -8.72 3.05
N PHE A 62 -3.77 -8.67 2.45
CA PHE A 62 -3.66 -8.63 1.00
C PHE A 62 -4.25 -9.91 0.44
N ARG A 63 -5.25 -9.77 -0.43
CA ARG A 63 -5.73 -10.92 -1.20
C ARG A 63 -4.57 -11.47 -2.01
N ASP A 64 -4.28 -12.75 -1.81
CA ASP A 64 -3.15 -13.42 -2.46
C ASP A 64 -3.25 -13.27 -3.98
N ARG A 65 -2.16 -12.85 -4.62
CA ARG A 65 -2.10 -12.66 -6.08
C ARG A 65 -2.25 -13.98 -6.85
N THR A 66 -2.20 -15.14 -6.20
CA THR A 66 -2.07 -16.42 -6.90
C THR A 66 -3.28 -17.32 -6.79
N GLY A 67 -4.12 -17.21 -5.74
CA GLY A 67 -5.26 -18.12 -5.54
C GLY A 67 -4.91 -19.61 -5.63
N ARG A 68 -3.62 -19.99 -5.58
CA ARG A 68 -3.15 -21.36 -5.82
C ARG A 68 -2.33 -21.83 -4.61
N PRO A 69 -2.76 -22.90 -3.91
CA PRO A 69 -1.90 -23.52 -2.91
C PRO A 69 -0.60 -23.98 -3.58
N ARG A 70 0.53 -23.69 -2.93
CA ARG A 70 1.84 -24.21 -3.34
C ARG A 70 1.83 -25.70 -2.98
N ALA A 71 1.62 -26.55 -3.98
CA ALA A 71 1.90 -27.99 -3.90
C ALA A 71 3.41 -28.24 -3.99
#